data_AF-A0A956HLN8-F1
#
_entry.id   AF-A0A956HLN8-F1
#
_cell.length_a   1.000
_cell.length_b   1.000
_cell.length_c   1.000
_cell.angle_alpha   90.00
_cell.angle_beta   90.00
_cell.angle_gamma   90.00
#
_symmetry.space_group_name_H-M   'P 1'
#
loop_
_entity.id
_entity.type
_entity.pdbx_description
1 polymer ?
#
loop_
_entity_poly.entity_id
_entity_poly.type
_entity_poly.pdbx_seq_one_letter_code
_entity_poly.pdbx_strand_id
1 'polypeptide(L)'
;MRLSLPKFQYRFIPSLGHVIHPGNFHPVGVREGIARDLARARGQAQAAPGAAGRWLIVGGSGGFGSAARAVLGARRGAHTLNVSLDALPNLESKNIVRQVGSPGFHRTLALEHALRARGLVARSVQGDGFDPQVRAAALQEVREHLGGPLDGIVWALAAPRAQDPRTGKAVSSALRPMGVPVNALAGAAGVAVGQMLDSTLTTRNALFTGGAMFSMGSVAYTLTHPKVGNE
;
A
#
# COMPACT_ATOMS: atom_id res chain seq x y z
N MET A 1 -28.02 14.34 18.71
CA MET A 1 -26.78 13.56 18.78
C MET A 1 -25.66 14.36 18.11
N ARG A 2 -24.79 15.04 18.86
CA ARG A 2 -23.64 15.76 18.29
C ARG A 2 -22.58 14.72 17.92
N LEU A 3 -22.36 14.50 16.63
CA LEU A 3 -21.22 13.73 16.15
C LEU A 3 -19.95 14.49 16.58
N SER A 4 -19.15 13.90 17.47
CA SER A 4 -17.83 14.43 17.83
C SER A 4 -16.88 14.19 16.67
N LEU A 5 -17.03 14.98 15.60
CA LEU A 5 -16.13 14.94 14.46
C LEU A 5 -14.79 15.50 14.94
N PRO A 6 -13.67 14.75 14.83
CA PRO A 6 -12.37 15.28 15.19
C PRO A 6 -12.09 16.52 14.31
N LYS A 7 -11.70 17.64 14.92
CA LYS A 7 -11.26 18.83 14.16
C LYS A 7 -10.15 18.38 13.20
N PHE A 8 -10.34 18.59 11.91
CA PHE A 8 -9.36 18.18 10.91
C PHE A 8 -8.06 18.96 11.13
N GLN A 9 -6.94 18.26 11.29
CA GLN A 9 -5.66 18.88 11.57
C GLN A 9 -4.77 18.78 10.34
N TYR A 10 -4.35 19.93 9.82
CA TYR A 10 -3.27 19.99 8.85
C TYR A 10 -1.99 20.38 9.56
N ARG A 11 -0.91 19.64 9.31
CA ARG A 11 0.43 20.06 9.70
C ARG A 11 1.18 20.46 8.45
N PHE A 12 1.58 21.73 8.41
CA PHE A 12 2.60 22.16 7.49
C PHE A 12 3.94 21.65 7.99
N ILE A 13 4.72 21.02 7.12
CA ILE A 13 6.07 20.54 7.45
C ILE A 13 7.05 21.38 6.63
N PRO A 14 7.55 22.52 7.17
CA PRO A 14 8.41 23.43 6.42
C PRO A 14 9.63 22.75 5.79
N SER A 15 10.18 21.72 6.45
CA SER A 15 11.33 20.94 5.96
C SER A 15 11.03 20.06 4.75
N LEU A 16 9.75 19.83 4.42
CA LEU A 16 9.32 19.13 3.20
C LEU A 16 8.83 20.12 2.13
N GLY A 17 9.07 21.43 2.30
CA GLY A 17 8.60 22.48 1.40
C GLY A 17 7.08 22.67 1.48
N HIS A 18 6.43 22.84 0.32
CA HIS A 18 4.97 23.06 0.21
C HIS A 18 4.15 21.77 0.33
N VAL A 19 4.52 20.88 1.24
CA VAL A 19 3.79 19.62 1.49
C VAL A 19 2.94 19.75 2.74
N ILE A 20 1.63 19.62 2.56
CA ILE A 20 0.67 19.54 3.66
C ILE A 20 0.52 18.08 4.07
N HIS A 21 0.85 17.77 5.32
CA HIS A 21 0.61 16.46 5.89
C HIS A 21 -0.73 16.45 6.62
N PRO A 22 -1.71 15.62 6.22
CA PRO A 22 -2.93 15.43 7.00
C PRO A 22 -2.56 14.77 8.33
N GLY A 23 -2.83 15.45 9.44
CA GLY A 23 -2.55 14.94 10.79
C GLY A 23 -3.59 13.93 11.28
N ASN A 24 -4.75 13.85 10.62
CA ASN A 24 -5.82 12.89 10.90
C ASN A 24 -6.65 12.59 9.64
N PHE A 25 -7.63 11.70 9.76
CA PHE A 25 -8.61 11.41 8.72
C PHE A 25 -10.00 11.19 9.35
N HIS A 26 -11.02 11.15 8.52
CA HIS A 26 -12.40 10.93 8.95
C HIS A 26 -12.89 9.52 8.58
N PRO A 27 -13.20 8.62 9.54
CA PRO A 27 -13.65 7.26 9.25
C PRO A 27 -14.89 7.19 8.35
N VAL A 28 -15.91 8.02 8.63
CA VAL A 28 -17.10 8.11 7.76
C VAL A 28 -16.73 8.56 6.34
N GLY A 29 -15.88 9.59 6.18
CA GLY A 29 -15.43 10.04 4.86
C GLY A 29 -14.67 8.96 4.08
N VAL A 30 -13.87 8.14 4.76
CA VAL A 30 -13.20 6.98 4.15
C VAL A 30 -14.21 5.93 3.69
N ARG A 31 -15.21 5.62 4.51
CA ARG A 31 -16.31 4.70 4.16
C ARG A 31 -17.10 5.18 2.95
N GLU A 32 -17.48 6.46 2.92
CA GLU A 32 -18.17 7.07 1.77
C GLU A 32 -17.28 7.07 0.51
N GLY A 33 -15.96 7.25 0.69
CA GLY A 33 -14.97 7.07 -0.37
C GLY A 33 -15.04 5.68 -0.99
N ILE A 34 -15.05 4.64 -0.16
CA ILE A 34 -15.17 3.25 -0.61
C ILE A 34 -16.53 2.97 -1.26
N ALA A 35 -17.62 3.49 -0.70
CA ALA A 35 -18.94 3.34 -1.32
C ALA A 35 -18.96 3.89 -2.76
N ARG A 36 -18.34 5.05 -2.98
CA ARG A 36 -18.18 5.64 -4.32
C ARG A 36 -17.27 4.80 -5.22
N ASP A 37 -16.14 4.31 -4.71
CA ASP A 37 -15.23 3.47 -5.50
C ASP A 37 -15.91 2.17 -5.95
N LEU A 38 -16.65 1.53 -5.06
CA LEU A 38 -17.44 0.34 -5.36
C LEU A 38 -18.55 0.66 -6.36
N ALA A 39 -19.23 1.80 -6.22
CA ALA A 39 -20.25 2.24 -7.17
C ALA A 39 -19.65 2.47 -8.57
N ARG A 40 -18.48 3.10 -8.68
CA ARG A 40 -17.77 3.28 -9.96
C ARG A 40 -17.26 1.97 -10.55
N ALA A 41 -16.84 1.03 -9.69
CA ALA A 41 -16.39 -0.28 -10.14
C ALA A 41 -17.53 -1.13 -10.71
N ARG A 42 -18.78 -0.91 -10.28
CA ARG A 42 -19.95 -1.62 -10.83
C ARG A 42 -20.09 -1.30 -12.32
N GLY A 43 -20.05 -2.33 -13.16
CA GLY A 43 -20.38 -2.24 -14.58
C GLY A 43 -21.88 -2.45 -14.82
N GLN A 44 -22.27 -2.53 -16.10
CA GLN A 44 -23.66 -2.81 -16.52
C GLN A 44 -24.20 -4.15 -15.99
N ALA A 45 -23.32 -5.17 -15.87
CA ALA A 45 -23.64 -6.46 -15.30
C ALA A 45 -22.74 -6.79 -14.11
N GLN A 46 -23.34 -7.37 -13.07
CA GLN A 46 -22.67 -7.83 -11.87
C GLN A 46 -22.34 -9.32 -12.03
N ALA A 47 -21.06 -9.68 -11.97
CA ALA A 47 -20.68 -11.10 -11.99
C ALA A 47 -21.11 -11.80 -10.69
N ALA A 48 -21.42 -13.10 -10.80
CA ALA A 48 -21.79 -13.94 -9.66
C ALA A 48 -20.62 -14.05 -8.65
N PRO A 49 -20.91 -14.31 -7.36
CA PRO A 49 -19.86 -14.54 -6.37
C PRO A 49 -18.96 -15.72 -6.77
N GLY A 50 -17.65 -15.52 -6.70
CA GLY A 50 -16.64 -16.50 -7.11
C GLY A 50 -16.31 -16.52 -8.61
N ALA A 51 -17.03 -15.80 -9.46
CA ALA A 51 -16.92 -15.91 -10.93
C ALA A 51 -15.53 -15.55 -11.48
N ALA A 52 -14.77 -14.69 -10.80
CA ALA A 52 -13.41 -14.33 -11.20
C ALA A 52 -12.34 -14.92 -10.27
N GLY A 53 -12.68 -16.00 -9.55
CA GLY A 53 -11.72 -16.77 -8.80
C GLY A 53 -11.18 -16.06 -7.56
N ARG A 54 -9.93 -16.33 -7.23
CA ARG A 54 -9.27 -16.09 -5.93
C ARG A 54 -8.02 -15.24 -6.13
N TRP A 55 -8.00 -14.07 -5.51
CA TRP A 55 -6.93 -13.09 -5.73
C TRP A 55 -6.26 -12.72 -4.42
N LEU A 56 -4.93 -12.68 -4.45
CA LEU A 56 -4.11 -12.08 -3.40
C LEU A 56 -3.72 -10.66 -3.81
N ILE A 57 -3.90 -9.71 -2.90
CA ILE A 57 -3.53 -8.32 -3.11
C ILE A 57 -2.52 -7.92 -2.05
N VAL A 58 -1.30 -7.60 -2.48
CA VAL A 58 -0.24 -7.09 -1.61
C VAL A 58 -0.25 -5.57 -1.72
N GLY A 59 -0.61 -4.86 -0.66
CA GLY A 59 -0.83 -3.41 -0.66
C GLY A 59 -2.25 -2.99 -1.07
N GLY A 60 -3.27 -3.71 -0.62
CA GLY A 60 -4.68 -3.47 -0.99
C GLY A 60 -5.44 -2.47 -0.12
N SER A 61 -4.80 -1.82 0.86
CA SER A 61 -5.47 -0.87 1.76
C SER A 61 -5.61 0.56 1.22
N GLY A 62 -4.87 0.91 0.17
CA GLY A 62 -4.94 2.22 -0.48
C GLY A 62 -4.62 2.18 -1.98
N GLY A 63 -4.69 3.34 -2.63
CA GLY A 63 -4.25 3.53 -4.02
C GLY A 63 -4.76 2.47 -5.01
N PHE A 64 -3.86 2.03 -5.90
CA PHE A 64 -4.16 1.06 -6.94
C PHE A 64 -4.56 -0.31 -6.40
N GLY A 65 -3.95 -0.79 -5.31
CA GLY A 65 -4.30 -2.11 -4.75
C GLY A 65 -5.73 -2.13 -4.22
N SER A 66 -6.17 -1.07 -3.56
CA SER A 66 -7.54 -0.96 -3.09
C SER A 66 -8.56 -0.80 -4.24
N ALA A 67 -8.20 -0.04 -5.29
CA ALA A 67 -9.01 0.06 -6.49
C ALA A 67 -9.12 -1.30 -7.22
N ALA A 68 -8.02 -2.05 -7.31
CA ALA A 68 -8.00 -3.39 -7.87
C ALA A 68 -8.91 -4.34 -7.07
N ARG A 69 -8.86 -4.32 -5.73
CA ARG A 69 -9.80 -5.09 -4.89
C ARG A 69 -11.26 -4.72 -5.17
N ALA A 70 -11.56 -3.43 -5.31
CA ALA A 70 -12.92 -2.98 -5.61
C ALA A 70 -13.39 -3.49 -6.98
N VAL A 71 -12.56 -3.45 -8.01
CA VAL A 71 -12.91 -3.95 -9.35
C VAL A 71 -13.02 -5.48 -9.37
N LEU A 72 -12.03 -6.20 -8.83
CA LEU A 72 -12.02 -7.66 -8.77
C LEU A 72 -13.22 -8.20 -7.99
N GLY A 73 -13.45 -7.69 -6.78
CA GLY A 73 -14.57 -8.12 -5.96
C GLY A 73 -15.91 -7.62 -6.50
N ALA A 74 -16.08 -6.31 -6.64
CA ALA A 74 -17.40 -5.73 -6.90
C ALA A 74 -17.84 -5.85 -8.36
N ARG A 75 -16.94 -5.83 -9.34
CA ARG A 75 -17.31 -6.00 -10.75
C ARG A 75 -17.25 -7.46 -11.18
N ARG A 76 -16.14 -8.12 -10.87
CA ARG A 76 -15.81 -9.44 -11.40
C ARG A 76 -16.21 -10.59 -10.48
N GLY A 77 -16.63 -10.32 -9.25
CA GLY A 77 -17.08 -11.36 -8.32
C GLY A 77 -15.93 -12.20 -7.76
N ALA A 78 -14.72 -11.67 -7.69
CA ALA A 78 -13.57 -12.40 -7.14
C ALA A 78 -13.58 -12.45 -5.60
N HIS A 79 -13.11 -13.56 -5.06
CA HIS A 79 -12.65 -13.65 -3.68
C HIS A 79 -11.31 -12.95 -3.53
N THR A 80 -11.13 -12.17 -2.46
CA THR A 80 -9.92 -11.35 -2.27
C THR A 80 -9.31 -11.51 -0.89
N LEU A 81 -8.02 -11.83 -0.83
CA LEU A 81 -7.21 -11.72 0.37
C LEU A 81 -6.26 -10.53 0.22
N ASN A 82 -6.18 -9.67 1.22
CA ASN A 82 -5.26 -8.53 1.25
C ASN A 82 -4.11 -8.77 2.24
N VAL A 83 -2.93 -8.27 1.91
CA VAL A 83 -1.83 -8.08 2.86
C VAL A 83 -1.49 -6.60 2.88
N SER A 84 -1.57 -5.95 4.04
CA SER A 84 -1.23 -4.54 4.18
C SER A 84 -0.74 -4.27 5.60
N LEU A 85 0.14 -3.27 5.73
CA LEU A 85 0.62 -2.81 7.02
C LEU A 85 -0.08 -1.50 7.36
N ASP A 86 -1.12 -1.57 8.18
CA ASP A 86 -1.90 -0.42 8.61
C ASP A 86 -1.91 -0.30 10.14
N ALA A 87 -1.87 0.94 10.63
CA ALA A 87 -2.02 1.19 12.05
C ALA A 87 -3.43 0.80 12.50
N LEU A 88 -3.52 -0.19 13.40
CA LEU A 88 -4.76 -0.61 14.02
C LEU A 88 -5.26 0.46 15.02
N PRO A 89 -6.58 0.59 15.19
CA PRO A 89 -7.16 1.43 16.25
C PRO A 89 -6.71 0.91 17.63
N ASN A 90 -6.28 1.81 18.51
CA ASN A 90 -5.97 1.49 19.91
C ASN A 90 -6.84 2.33 20.86
N LEU A 91 -7.94 1.75 21.34
CA LEU A 91 -8.94 2.44 22.15
C LEU A 91 -8.38 3.03 23.46
N GLU A 92 -7.31 2.43 24.00
CA GLU A 92 -6.63 2.87 25.23
C GLU A 92 -5.69 4.07 24.99
N SER A 93 -5.40 4.40 23.73
CA SER A 93 -4.50 5.50 23.40
C SER A 93 -5.15 6.86 23.67
N LYS A 94 -4.46 7.71 24.44
CA LYS A 94 -4.84 9.12 24.63
C LYS A 94 -4.63 9.98 23.37
N ASN A 95 -3.89 9.47 22.38
CA ASN A 95 -3.70 10.15 21.11
C ASN A 95 -4.83 9.76 20.15
N ILE A 96 -5.69 10.71 19.80
CA ILE A 96 -6.88 10.47 18.96
C ILE A 96 -6.55 9.83 17.61
N VAL A 97 -5.39 10.13 17.02
CA VAL A 97 -4.96 9.54 15.74
C VAL A 97 -4.66 8.06 15.91
N ARG A 98 -3.94 7.69 16.97
CA ARG A 98 -3.66 6.29 17.31
C ARG A 98 -4.90 5.55 17.79
N GLN A 99 -5.82 6.27 18.44
CA GLN A 99 -7.09 5.72 18.88
C GLN A 99 -7.96 5.28 17.70
N VAL A 100 -7.93 6.05 16.62
CA VAL A 100 -8.70 5.76 15.41
C VAL A 100 -7.96 4.81 14.46
N GLY A 101 -6.63 4.82 14.40
CA GLY A 101 -5.83 3.96 13.50
C GLY A 101 -5.42 4.66 12.19
N SER A 102 -5.21 3.93 11.10
CA SER A 102 -4.86 4.49 9.78
C SER A 102 -6.08 4.61 8.86
N PRO A 103 -6.07 5.52 7.87
CA PRO A 103 -7.11 5.55 6.83
C PRO A 103 -7.19 4.24 6.04
N GLY A 104 -6.04 3.57 5.78
CA GLY A 104 -5.99 2.31 5.05
C GLY A 104 -6.68 1.15 5.78
N PHE A 105 -6.61 1.13 7.13
CA PHE A 105 -7.34 0.16 7.95
C PHE A 105 -8.86 0.30 7.75
N HIS A 106 -9.40 1.51 7.92
CA HIS A 106 -10.84 1.76 7.77
C HIS A 106 -11.32 1.53 6.35
N ARG A 107 -10.47 1.87 5.37
CA ARG A 107 -10.74 1.65 3.96
C ARG A 107 -10.85 0.15 3.64
N THR A 108 -9.94 -0.66 4.18
CA THR A 108 -9.96 -2.12 4.08
C THR A 108 -11.22 -2.70 4.71
N LEU A 109 -11.56 -2.28 5.93
CA LEU A 109 -12.74 -2.76 6.65
C LEU A 109 -14.04 -2.46 5.89
N ALA A 110 -14.19 -1.24 5.37
CA ALA A 110 -15.35 -0.83 4.60
C ALA A 110 -15.51 -1.65 3.31
N LEU A 111 -14.39 -1.92 2.61
CA LEU A 111 -14.37 -2.70 1.39
C LEU A 111 -14.75 -4.16 1.68
N GLU A 112 -14.17 -4.76 2.71
CA GLU A 112 -14.48 -6.14 3.10
C GLU A 112 -15.93 -6.32 3.53
N HIS A 113 -16.47 -5.38 4.32
CA HIS A 113 -17.87 -5.40 4.69
C HIS A 113 -18.78 -5.40 3.46
N ALA A 114 -18.50 -4.52 2.49
CA ALA A 114 -19.30 -4.42 1.27
C ALA A 114 -19.17 -5.64 0.34
N LEU A 115 -18.00 -6.27 0.26
CA LEU A 115 -17.80 -7.49 -0.52
C LEU A 115 -18.42 -8.72 0.15
N ARG A 116 -18.27 -8.87 1.48
CA ARG A 116 -18.87 -9.96 2.26
C ARG A 116 -20.40 -9.92 2.21
N ALA A 117 -21.00 -8.72 2.23
CA ALA A 117 -22.44 -8.54 2.05
C ALA A 117 -22.96 -9.08 0.70
N ARG A 118 -22.06 -9.38 -0.24
CA ARG A 118 -22.37 -9.96 -1.56
C ARG A 118 -22.00 -11.44 -1.67
N GLY A 119 -21.73 -12.11 -0.55
CA GLY A 119 -21.35 -13.52 -0.52
C GLY A 119 -19.92 -13.81 -0.98
N LEU A 120 -19.06 -12.78 -1.05
CA LEU A 120 -17.65 -12.97 -1.40
C LEU A 120 -16.80 -13.17 -0.14
N VAL A 121 -15.83 -14.09 -0.21
CA VAL A 121 -14.70 -14.11 0.72
C VAL A 121 -13.84 -12.87 0.47
N ALA A 122 -13.80 -11.97 1.45
CA ALA A 122 -12.93 -10.80 1.45
C ALA A 122 -12.24 -10.70 2.81
N ARG A 123 -10.93 -10.87 2.88
CA ARG A 123 -10.15 -10.92 4.13
C ARG A 123 -8.86 -10.11 4.01
N SER A 124 -8.23 -9.82 5.15
CA SER A 124 -6.94 -9.14 5.21
C SER A 124 -6.04 -9.70 6.29
N VAL A 125 -4.76 -9.85 5.97
CA VAL A 125 -3.66 -10.06 6.90
C VAL A 125 -2.95 -8.73 7.15
N GLN A 126 -2.75 -8.41 8.43
CA GLN A 126 -2.00 -7.22 8.84
C GLN A 126 -0.53 -7.56 8.99
N GLY A 127 0.33 -6.82 8.31
CA GLY A 127 1.77 -7.01 8.40
C GLY A 127 2.54 -6.48 7.19
N ASP A 128 3.86 -6.46 7.35
CA ASP A 128 4.77 -6.14 6.25
C ASP A 128 4.76 -7.27 5.21
N GLY A 129 4.42 -6.95 3.95
CA GLY A 129 4.40 -7.91 2.86
C GLY A 129 5.78 -8.48 2.49
N PHE A 130 6.87 -7.87 2.95
CA PHE A 130 8.23 -8.40 2.78
C PHE A 130 8.59 -9.47 3.82
N ASP A 131 7.94 -9.45 4.97
CA ASP A 131 8.22 -10.36 6.07
C ASP A 131 7.85 -11.81 5.69
N PRO A 132 8.80 -12.77 5.74
CA PRO A 132 8.52 -14.18 5.53
C PRO A 132 7.38 -14.73 6.40
N GLN A 133 7.24 -14.29 7.65
CA GLN A 133 6.21 -14.74 8.57
C GLN A 133 4.82 -14.26 8.14
N VAL A 134 4.72 -13.00 7.71
CA VAL A 134 3.47 -12.43 7.19
C VAL A 134 3.07 -13.12 5.89
N ARG A 135 4.03 -13.42 5.01
CA ARG A 135 3.78 -14.19 3.78
C ARG A 135 3.28 -15.60 4.09
N ALA A 136 3.85 -16.27 5.08
CA ALA A 136 3.38 -17.58 5.53
C ALA A 136 1.95 -17.53 6.08
N ALA A 137 1.65 -16.54 6.92
CA ALA A 137 0.30 -16.31 7.45
C ALA A 137 -0.72 -16.01 6.34
N ALA A 138 -0.34 -15.21 5.33
CA ALA A 138 -1.18 -14.96 4.17
C ALA A 138 -1.47 -16.24 3.38
N LEU A 139 -0.47 -17.09 3.16
CA LEU A 139 -0.67 -18.38 2.48
C LEU A 139 -1.57 -19.33 3.27
N GLN A 140 -1.48 -19.31 4.61
CA GLN A 140 -2.39 -20.06 5.46
C GLN A 140 -3.83 -19.59 5.28
N GLU A 141 -4.08 -18.28 5.35
CA GLU A 141 -5.40 -17.68 5.10
C GLU A 141 -5.95 -18.01 3.70
N VAL A 142 -5.09 -18.05 2.66
CA VAL A 142 -5.50 -18.51 1.33
C VAL A 142 -6.01 -19.95 1.37
N ARG A 143 -5.26 -20.85 2.01
CA ARG A 143 -5.62 -22.27 2.10
C ARG A 143 -6.91 -22.49 2.88
N GLU A 144 -7.05 -21.81 4.02
CA GLU A 144 -8.19 -22.00 4.93
C GLU A 144 -9.48 -21.36 4.42
N HIS A 145 -9.40 -20.21 3.75
CA HIS A 145 -10.58 -19.40 3.46
C HIS A 145 -10.88 -19.19 1.98
N LEU A 146 -9.87 -19.22 1.10
CA LEU A 146 -10.12 -19.07 -0.34
C LEU A 146 -10.40 -20.43 -0.99
N GLY A 147 -10.02 -21.55 -0.35
CA GLY A 147 -10.47 -22.90 -0.74
C GLY A 147 -9.98 -23.34 -2.11
N GLY A 148 -8.77 -22.92 -2.52
CA GLY A 148 -8.17 -23.29 -3.81
C GLY A 148 -6.93 -22.48 -4.16
N PRO A 149 -6.27 -22.79 -5.29
CA PRO A 149 -5.16 -22.02 -5.81
C PRO A 149 -5.59 -20.58 -6.15
N LEU A 150 -4.63 -19.66 -6.12
CA LEU A 150 -4.87 -18.28 -6.55
C LEU A 150 -4.90 -18.21 -8.08
N ASP A 151 -5.85 -17.45 -8.61
CA ASP A 151 -5.95 -17.13 -10.03
C ASP A 151 -5.08 -15.93 -10.41
N GLY A 152 -4.67 -15.13 -9.41
CA GLY A 152 -3.76 -14.02 -9.64
C GLY A 152 -3.30 -13.31 -8.38
N ILE A 153 -2.23 -12.53 -8.54
CA ILE A 153 -1.65 -11.69 -7.50
C ILE A 153 -1.58 -10.25 -8.01
N VAL A 154 -2.12 -9.31 -7.25
CA VAL A 154 -1.91 -7.87 -7.44
C VAL A 154 -0.82 -7.41 -6.48
N TRP A 155 0.33 -7.02 -7.01
CA TRP A 155 1.44 -6.49 -6.22
C TRP A 155 1.48 -4.96 -6.30
N ALA A 156 0.84 -4.29 -5.35
CA ALA A 156 0.66 -2.84 -5.29
C ALA A 156 1.21 -2.25 -3.98
N LEU A 157 2.35 -2.77 -3.52
CA LEU A 157 2.97 -2.36 -2.26
C LEU A 157 3.74 -1.04 -2.45
N ALA A 158 3.40 -0.05 -1.62
CA ALA A 158 4.12 1.22 -1.51
C ALA A 158 4.65 1.38 -0.08
N ALA A 159 5.96 1.17 0.12
CA ALA A 159 6.61 1.30 1.42
C ALA A 159 7.92 2.08 1.28
N PRO A 160 8.14 3.13 2.11
CA PRO A 160 9.37 3.91 2.06
C PRO A 160 10.56 3.17 2.69
N ARG A 161 10.29 2.10 3.43
CA ARG A 161 11.25 1.25 4.11
C ARG A 161 10.79 -0.21 4.01
N ALA A 162 11.76 -1.10 3.97
CA ALA A 162 11.57 -2.55 4.01
C ALA A 162 12.73 -3.18 4.79
N GLN A 163 12.56 -4.41 5.24
CA GLN A 163 13.68 -5.23 5.70
C GLN A 163 14.09 -6.19 4.58
N ASP A 164 15.37 -6.25 4.24
CA ASP A 164 15.86 -7.25 3.29
C ASP A 164 15.80 -8.64 3.96
N PRO A 165 14.97 -9.57 3.48
CA PRO A 165 14.77 -10.85 4.12
C PRO A 165 16.01 -11.77 4.06
N ARG A 166 17.00 -11.47 3.19
CA ARG A 166 18.24 -12.26 3.08
C ARG A 166 19.30 -11.80 4.07
N THR A 167 19.32 -10.51 4.38
CA THR A 167 20.39 -9.89 5.19
C THR A 167 19.91 -9.38 6.54
N GLY A 168 18.59 -9.31 6.75
CA GLY A 168 17.96 -8.73 7.94
C GLY A 168 18.13 -7.22 8.06
N LYS A 169 18.78 -6.55 7.11
CA LYS A 169 19.07 -5.11 7.17
C LYS A 169 17.89 -4.28 6.67
N ALA A 170 17.65 -3.15 7.33
CA ALA A 170 16.68 -2.16 6.87
C ALA A 170 17.17 -1.49 5.58
N VAL A 171 16.28 -1.38 4.60
CA VAL A 171 16.47 -0.68 3.33
C VAL A 171 15.48 0.47 3.28
N SER A 172 15.92 1.64 2.83
CA SER A 172 15.05 2.81 2.65
C SER A 172 15.06 3.28 1.20
N SER A 173 13.89 3.57 0.64
CA SER A 173 13.77 4.19 -0.67
C SER A 173 14.15 5.67 -0.61
N ALA A 174 14.78 6.19 -1.66
CA ALA A 174 15.01 7.62 -1.84
C ALA A 174 14.58 8.04 -3.25
N LEU A 175 13.85 9.16 -3.38
CA LEU A 175 13.57 9.78 -4.67
C LEU A 175 14.65 10.81 -4.93
N ARG A 176 15.67 10.45 -5.71
CA ARG A 176 16.82 11.31 -6.03
C ARG A 176 17.12 11.27 -7.53
N PRO A 177 17.46 12.42 -8.15
CA PRO A 177 17.97 12.42 -9.51
C PRO A 177 19.26 11.58 -9.57
N MET A 178 19.46 10.87 -10.68
CA MET A 178 20.69 10.14 -10.96
C MET A 178 21.68 11.05 -11.70
N GLY A 179 22.96 10.97 -11.34
CA GLY A 179 24.01 11.77 -11.97
C GLY A 179 24.24 13.09 -11.26
N VAL A 180 24.00 14.21 -11.94
CA VAL A 180 24.35 15.56 -11.46
C VAL A 180 23.42 15.96 -10.29
N PRO A 181 23.95 16.45 -9.17
CA PRO A 181 23.12 16.99 -8.09
C PRO A 181 22.30 18.17 -8.61
N VAL A 182 20.97 18.02 -8.57
CA VAL A 182 20.04 19.10 -8.89
C VAL A 182 19.97 20.01 -7.67
N ASN A 183 20.79 21.06 -7.66
CA ASN A 183 20.62 22.15 -6.70
C ASN A 183 19.32 22.87 -7.06
N ALA A 184 18.26 22.57 -6.32
CA ALA A 184 17.02 23.33 -6.38
C ALA A 184 17.23 24.69 -5.70
N LEU A 185 17.85 25.62 -6.41
CA LEU A 185 17.80 27.03 -6.03
C LEU A 185 16.59 27.65 -6.75
N ALA A 186 15.55 27.96 -5.98
CA ALA A 186 14.47 28.87 -6.37
C ALA A 186 13.94 28.77 -7.82
N GLY A 187 13.48 27.60 -8.26
CA GLY A 187 12.53 27.50 -9.38
C GLY A 187 13.07 27.64 -10.81
N ALA A 188 14.38 27.54 -11.07
CA ALA A 188 14.89 27.44 -12.44
C ALA A 188 16.02 26.40 -12.55
N ALA A 189 15.95 25.54 -13.57
CA ALA A 189 17.02 24.59 -13.89
C ALA A 189 18.12 25.29 -14.70
N GLY A 190 19.33 25.40 -14.15
CA GLY A 190 20.50 25.94 -14.87
C GLY A 190 21.67 26.28 -13.93
N VAL A 191 22.84 25.71 -14.24
CA VAL A 191 24.18 25.82 -13.62
C VAL A 191 24.42 27.04 -12.70
N ALA A 192 24.95 26.79 -11.49
CA ALA A 192 25.60 27.83 -10.67
C ALA A 192 27.13 27.65 -10.68
N VAL A 193 27.80 28.64 -11.25
CA VAL A 193 29.25 28.78 -11.35
C VAL A 193 29.89 28.97 -9.95
N GLY A 194 30.94 28.20 -9.65
CA GLY A 194 32.10 28.73 -8.92
C GLY A 194 32.08 28.80 -7.38
N GLN A 195 31.31 27.97 -6.66
CA GLN A 195 31.47 27.85 -5.20
C GLN A 195 31.50 26.38 -4.77
N MET A 196 32.62 25.95 -4.19
CA MET A 196 32.72 24.66 -3.50
C MET A 196 31.82 24.69 -2.26
N LEU A 197 30.88 23.75 -2.18
CA LEU A 197 30.11 23.50 -0.96
C LEU A 197 30.55 22.17 -0.34
N ASP A 198 30.74 22.23 0.98
CA ASP A 198 31.37 21.25 1.86
C ASP A 198 30.91 19.79 1.60
N SER A 199 31.90 18.93 1.34
CA SER A 199 31.76 17.51 1.00
C SER A 199 31.23 16.63 2.14
N THR A 200 31.05 17.16 3.35
CA THR A 200 30.56 16.39 4.52
C THR A 200 29.04 16.17 4.56
N LEU A 201 28.26 16.84 3.69
CA LEU A 201 26.81 16.60 3.55
C LEU A 201 26.43 15.68 2.38
N THR A 202 27.39 15.29 1.53
CA THR A 202 27.10 14.73 0.19
C THR A 202 27.34 13.22 0.06
N THR A 203 27.91 12.55 1.06
CA THR A 203 28.39 11.16 0.87
C THR A 203 27.90 10.19 1.94
N ARG A 204 26.59 9.93 1.95
CA ARG A 204 26.05 8.60 2.31
C ARG A 204 25.11 8.15 1.19
N ASN A 205 25.71 7.74 0.08
CA ASN A 205 25.04 7.07 -1.03
C ASN A 205 25.55 5.63 -1.11
N ALA A 206 24.62 4.68 -1.05
CA ALA A 206 24.72 3.45 -1.83
C ALA A 206 23.31 2.91 -2.13
N LEU A 207 23.04 2.84 -3.44
CA LEU A 207 22.20 1.89 -4.17
C LEU A 207 20.68 2.12 -4.41
N PHE A 208 20.39 2.13 -5.73
CA PHE A 208 19.19 1.75 -6.49
C PHE A 208 17.94 2.63 -6.51
N THR A 209 18.02 3.70 -7.30
CA THR A 209 16.84 4.47 -7.74
C THR A 209 16.17 3.93 -9.02
N GLY A 210 16.73 2.91 -9.68
CA GLY A 210 16.06 2.20 -10.78
C GLY A 210 15.34 0.90 -10.36
N GLY A 211 15.61 0.41 -9.15
CA GLY A 211 15.21 -0.94 -8.72
C GLY A 211 13.96 -1.02 -7.85
N ALA A 212 13.46 0.06 -7.26
CA ALA A 212 12.40 -0.04 -6.25
C ALA A 212 11.06 -0.59 -6.80
N MET A 213 10.68 -0.26 -8.04
CA MET A 213 9.49 -0.83 -8.70
C MET A 213 9.81 -2.05 -9.57
N PHE A 214 10.92 -2.03 -10.32
CA PHE A 214 11.27 -3.12 -11.23
C PHE A 214 11.91 -4.31 -10.50
N SER A 215 12.82 -4.10 -9.54
CA SER A 215 13.51 -5.17 -8.80
C SER A 215 12.62 -5.82 -7.75
N MET A 216 11.73 -5.09 -7.06
CA MET A 216 10.82 -5.76 -6.10
C MET A 216 9.72 -6.57 -6.79
N GLY A 217 9.18 -6.08 -7.91
CA GLY A 217 8.23 -6.85 -8.73
C GLY A 217 8.88 -8.08 -9.37
N SER A 218 10.06 -7.94 -9.97
CA SER A 218 10.75 -9.05 -10.63
C SER A 218 11.35 -10.07 -9.65
N VAL A 219 11.92 -9.66 -8.51
CA VAL A 219 12.44 -10.59 -7.50
C VAL A 219 11.30 -11.39 -6.86
N ALA A 220 10.18 -10.76 -6.52
CA ALA A 220 9.02 -11.47 -5.98
C ALA A 220 8.40 -12.43 -7.02
N TYR A 221 8.29 -12.03 -8.29
CA TYR A 221 7.80 -12.88 -9.37
C TYR A 221 8.71 -14.09 -9.61
N THR A 222 10.02 -13.89 -9.67
CA THR A 222 11.01 -14.97 -9.91
C THR A 222 11.06 -15.98 -8.76
N LEU A 223 10.86 -15.53 -7.51
CA LEU A 223 10.81 -16.41 -6.34
C LEU A 223 9.50 -17.20 -6.23
N THR A 224 8.41 -16.72 -6.83
CA THR A 224 7.10 -17.40 -6.80
C THR A 224 6.83 -18.25 -8.05
N HIS A 225 7.60 -18.05 -9.13
CA HIS A 225 7.50 -18.82 -10.37
C HIS A 225 8.91 -19.23 -10.86
N PRO A 226 9.59 -20.15 -10.16
CA PRO A 226 10.88 -20.65 -10.62
C PRO A 226 10.68 -21.36 -11.98
N LYS A 227 11.55 -21.06 -12.94
CA LYS A 227 11.56 -21.78 -14.22
C LYS A 227 11.82 -23.26 -13.92
N VAL A 228 10.86 -24.12 -14.24
CA VAL A 228 11.08 -25.57 -14.29
C VAL A 228 11.99 -25.79 -15.50
N GLY A 229 13.21 -26.24 -15.23
CA GLY A 229 14.24 -26.38 -16.26
C GLY A 229 13.79 -27.33 -17.35
N ASN A 230 13.82 -26.85 -18.59
CA ASN A 230 14.05 -27.69 -19.75
C ASN A 230 15.40 -27.24 -20.34
N GLU A 231 16.19 -28.25 -20.67
CA GLU A 231 17.53 -28.33 -21.27
C GLU A 231 18.11 -27.07 -21.94
#